data_AF-A0A4Y3KFB3-F1
#
_entry.id   AF-A0A4Y3KFB3-F1
#
_cell.length_a   1.000
_cell.length_b   1.000
_cell.length_c   1.000
_cell.angle_alpha   90.00
_cell.angle_beta   90.00
_cell.angle_gamma   90.00
#
_symmetry.space_group_name_H-M   'P 1'
#
loop_
_entity.id
_entity.type
_entity.pdbx_description
1 polymer ?
#
loop_
_entity_poly.entity_id
_entity_poly.type
_entity_poly.pdbx_seq_one_letter_code
_entity_poly.pdbx_strand_id
1 'polypeptide(L)'
;MSAGVYVGRASTRVRDELWARTVDLIGTGRALMVHTAPTEQGYVVRSHGHHWTSLDIEGVTLMLRPAEQSSDEGSRAAGWSNASRRRHSRK
;
A
#
# COMPACT_ATOMS: atom_id res chain seq x y z
N MET A 1 8.61 -3.64 -22.96
CA MET A 1 8.73 -3.54 -21.48
C MET A 1 8.89 -2.09 -21.12
N SER A 2 8.26 -1.65 -20.03
CA SER A 2 8.50 -0.31 -19.47
C SER A 2 9.77 -0.31 -18.63
N ALA A 3 10.40 0.85 -18.45
CA ALA A 3 11.48 1.02 -17.49
C ALA A 3 11.01 0.61 -16.08
N GLY A 4 11.85 -0.10 -15.34
CA GLY A 4 11.54 -0.58 -13.98
C GLY A 4 10.70 -1.87 -13.90
N VAL A 5 10.35 -2.50 -15.04
CA VAL A 5 9.67 -3.80 -15.06
C VAL A 5 10.61 -4.86 -15.63
N TYR A 6 10.87 -5.90 -14.83
CA TYR A 6 11.75 -7.02 -15.19
C TYR A 6 10.96 -8.33 -15.12
N VAL A 7 11.17 -9.22 -16.10
CA VAL A 7 10.50 -10.53 -16.16
C VAL A 7 11.52 -11.59 -16.52
N GLY A 8 11.48 -12.72 -15.82
CA GLY A 8 12.36 -13.85 -16.10
C GLY A 8 12.03 -15.06 -15.25
N ARG A 9 12.65 -16.19 -15.57
CA ARG A 9 12.63 -17.39 -14.73
C ARG A 9 13.90 -17.45 -13.92
N ALA A 10 13.75 -17.47 -12.59
CA ALA A 10 14.85 -17.65 -11.66
C ALA A 10 14.54 -18.85 -10.76
N SER A 11 15.56 -19.63 -10.41
CA SER A 11 15.42 -20.62 -9.34
C SER A 11 15.14 -19.91 -8.01
N THR A 12 14.60 -20.65 -7.03
CA THR A 12 14.37 -20.15 -5.67
C THR A 12 15.59 -19.39 -5.12
N ARG A 13 16.79 -20.00 -5.22
CA ARG A 13 18.04 -19.39 -4.74
C ARG A 13 18.35 -18.07 -5.47
N VAL A 14 18.32 -18.07 -6.80
CA VAL A 14 18.65 -16.86 -7.58
C VAL A 14 17.64 -15.75 -7.31
N ARG A 15 16.35 -16.09 -7.21
CA ARG A 15 15.29 -15.13 -6.87
C ARG A 15 15.49 -14.50 -5.50
N ASP A 16 15.85 -15.30 -4.50
CA ASP A 16 16.02 -14.81 -3.13
C ASP A 16 17.26 -13.88 -3.03
N GLU A 17 18.35 -14.21 -3.70
CA GLU A 17 19.52 -13.34 -3.85
C GLU A 17 19.21 -12.04 -4.61
N LEU A 18 18.43 -12.13 -5.70
CA LEU A 18 17.97 -10.94 -6.43
C LEU A 18 17.14 -10.03 -5.54
N TRP A 19 16.25 -10.61 -4.72
CA TRP A 19 15.44 -9.84 -3.79
C TRP A 19 16.29 -9.14 -2.74
N ALA A 20 17.22 -9.85 -2.09
CA ALA A 20 18.13 -9.27 -1.10
C ALA A 20 18.92 -8.10 -1.69
N ARG A 21 19.58 -8.30 -2.84
CA ARG A 21 20.32 -7.24 -3.53
C ARG A 21 19.44 -6.06 -3.94
N THR A 22 18.21 -6.31 -4.37
CA THR A 22 17.27 -5.24 -4.73
C THR A 22 16.98 -4.38 -3.50
N VAL A 23 16.65 -4.99 -2.37
CA VAL A 23 16.38 -4.28 -1.11
C VAL A 23 17.61 -3.51 -0.63
N ASP A 24 18.81 -4.09 -0.72
CA ASP A 24 20.05 -3.43 -0.29
C ASP A 24 20.40 -2.21 -1.14
N LEU A 25 20.13 -2.26 -2.45
CA LEU A 25 20.56 -1.23 -3.41
C LEU A 25 19.52 -0.14 -3.66
N ILE A 26 18.23 -0.40 -3.39
CA ILE A 26 17.15 0.51 -3.81
C ILE A 26 17.05 1.79 -2.96
N GLY A 27 17.70 1.84 -1.80
CA GLY A 27 17.68 3.01 -0.91
C GLY A 27 16.25 3.38 -0.49
N THR A 28 15.82 4.60 -0.82
CA THR A 28 14.45 5.08 -0.52
C THR A 28 13.43 4.76 -1.63
N GLY A 29 13.81 3.96 -2.63
CA GLY A 29 12.92 3.56 -3.71
C GLY A 29 11.92 2.46 -3.29
N ARG A 30 11.18 1.94 -4.27
CA ARG A 30 10.11 0.96 -4.04
C ARG A 30 10.27 -0.23 -4.97
N ALA A 31 10.12 -1.43 -4.44
CA ALA A 31 10.20 -2.67 -5.21
C ALA A 31 9.04 -3.61 -4.87
N LEU A 32 8.55 -4.28 -5.91
CA LEU A 32 7.65 -5.42 -5.81
C LEU A 32 8.27 -6.59 -6.57
N MET A 33 8.22 -7.78 -5.97
CA MET A 33 8.58 -9.03 -6.65
C MET A 33 7.39 -9.98 -6.55
N VAL A 34 6.89 -10.41 -7.70
CA VAL A 34 5.86 -11.46 -7.80
C VAL A 34 6.52 -12.70 -8.35
N HIS A 35 6.30 -13.84 -7.71
CA HIS A 35 6.83 -15.10 -8.21
C HIS A 35 5.87 -16.26 -7.96
N THR A 36 5.97 -17.29 -8.81
CA THR A 36 5.21 -18.53 -8.64
C THR A 36 5.54 -19.20 -7.31
N ALA A 37 4.51 -19.71 -6.64
CA ALA A 37 4.61 -20.44 -5.38
C ALA A 37 3.46 -21.46 -5.29
N PRO A 38 3.62 -22.54 -4.51
CA PRO A 38 2.56 -23.53 -4.30
C PRO A 38 1.52 -23.01 -3.28
N THR A 39 0.84 -21.91 -3.62
CA THR A 39 -0.29 -21.33 -2.88
C THR A 39 -1.56 -21.52 -3.71
N GLU A 40 -2.75 -21.28 -3.13
CA GLU A 40 -4.02 -21.39 -3.85
C GLU A 40 -4.08 -20.50 -5.10
N GLN A 41 -3.44 -19.33 -5.05
CA GLN A 41 -3.36 -18.40 -6.19
C GLN A 41 -2.19 -18.69 -7.14
N GLY A 42 -1.28 -19.60 -6.76
CA GLY A 42 -0.10 -19.94 -7.55
C GLY A 42 1.02 -18.91 -7.52
N TYR A 43 0.95 -17.87 -6.67
CA TYR A 43 1.99 -16.86 -6.52
C TYR A 43 2.07 -16.29 -5.10
N VAL A 44 3.17 -15.58 -4.84
CA VAL A 44 3.33 -14.69 -3.67
C VAL A 44 3.93 -13.36 -4.11
N VAL A 45 3.68 -12.32 -3.30
CA VAL A 45 4.20 -10.96 -3.51
C VAL A 45 5.16 -10.61 -2.39
N ARG A 46 6.35 -10.12 -2.74
CA ARG A 46 7.25 -9.43 -1.81
C ARG A 46 7.22 -7.94 -2.09
N SER A 47 7.20 -7.13 -1.04
CA SER A 47 7.11 -5.68 -1.12
C SER A 47 8.19 -5.02 -0.27
N HIS A 48 8.81 -3.97 -0.80
CA HIS A 48 9.76 -3.12 -0.07
C HIS A 48 9.49 -1.65 -0.38
N GLY A 49 9.35 -0.82 0.66
CA GLY A 49 9.12 0.63 0.54
C GLY A 49 7.79 1.02 -0.12
N HIS A 50 6.97 0.05 -0.55
CA HIS A 50 5.72 0.34 -1.24
C HIS A 50 4.59 0.64 -0.24
N HIS A 51 3.83 1.70 -0.51
CA HIS A 51 2.65 2.09 0.27
C HIS A 51 1.52 1.04 0.27
N TRP A 52 1.49 0.15 -0.73
CA TRP A 52 0.57 -0.99 -0.72
C TRP A 52 1.19 -2.18 0.00
N THR A 53 0.40 -2.80 0.86
CA THR A 53 0.80 -3.99 1.62
C THR A 53 0.00 -5.19 1.15
N SER A 54 0.63 -6.36 1.13
CA SER A 54 -0.06 -7.62 0.89
C SER A 54 -0.83 -8.04 2.14
N LEU A 55 -2.12 -8.36 2.00
CA LEU A 55 -2.99 -8.84 3.06
C LEU A 55 -3.58 -10.19 2.65
N ASP A 56 -3.56 -11.16 3.56
CA ASP A 56 -4.27 -12.42 3.39
C ASP A 56 -5.70 -12.29 3.93
N ILE A 57 -6.69 -12.56 3.10
CA ILE A 57 -8.11 -12.60 3.46
C ILE A 57 -8.67 -13.93 3.00
N GLU A 58 -9.00 -14.81 3.94
CA GLU A 58 -9.60 -16.12 3.66
C GLU A 58 -8.78 -16.98 2.65
N GLY A 59 -7.44 -16.94 2.73
CA GLY A 59 -6.55 -17.66 1.82
C GLY A 59 -6.23 -16.89 0.53
N VAL A 60 -6.88 -15.73 0.32
CA VAL A 60 -6.66 -14.86 -0.82
C VAL A 60 -5.70 -13.74 -0.46
N THR A 61 -4.50 -13.76 -1.03
CA THR A 61 -3.58 -12.62 -1.00
C THR A 61 -4.12 -11.47 -1.86
N LEU A 62 -4.32 -10.31 -1.24
CA LEU A 62 -4.77 -9.06 -1.86
C LEU A 62 -3.77 -7.93 -1.59
N MET A 63 -3.79 -6.88 -2.41
CA MET A 63 -2.99 -5.67 -2.18
C MET A 63 -3.87 -4.58 -1.57
N LEU A 64 -3.63 -4.26 -0.29
CA LEU A 64 -4.27 -3.16 0.39
C LEU A 64 -3.69 -1.84 -0.11
N ARG A 65 -4.53 -1.05 -0.79
CA ARG A 65 -4.26 0.35 -1.07
C ARG A 65 -4.79 1.18 0.10
N PRO A 66 -3.93 1.91 0.85
CA PRO A 66 -4.41 2.82 1.87
C PRO A 66 -5.40 3.82 1.27
N ALA A 67 -6.52 4.04 1.96
CA ALA A 67 -7.40 5.15 1.62
C ALA A 67 -6.62 6.46 1.75
N GLU A 68 -6.82 7.38 0.82
CA GLU A 68 -6.36 8.75 1.03
C GLU A 68 -7.07 9.26 2.28
N GLN A 69 -6.32 9.61 3.32
CA GLN A 69 -6.87 10.34 4.44
C GLN A 69 -7.31 11.69 3.89
N SER A 70 -8.58 11.81 3.49
CA SER A 70 -9.17 13.11 3.27
C SER A 70 -9.09 13.80 4.62
N SER A 71 -8.17 14.76 4.76
CA SER A 71 -8.11 15.70 5.89
C SER A 71 -9.34 16.63 5.92
N ASP A 72 -10.49 16.15 5.48
CA ASP A 72 -11.82 16.75 5.53
C ASP A 72 -12.50 16.51 6.88
N GLU A 73 -11.73 16.18 7.91
CA GLU A 73 -11.98 16.71 9.25
C GLU A 73 -11.47 18.16 9.31
N GLY A 74 -11.84 18.96 8.30
CA GLY A 74 -11.73 20.40 8.37
C GLY A 74 -12.37 20.80 9.68
N SER A 75 -11.60 21.45 10.55
CA SER A 75 -12.08 22.08 11.76
C SER A 75 -13.33 22.87 11.41
N ARG A 76 -14.52 22.27 11.59
CA ARG A 76 -15.78 22.95 11.33
C ARG A 76 -15.77 24.11 12.28
N ALA A 77 -15.53 25.32 11.77
CA ALA A 77 -15.44 26.52 12.59
C ALA A 77 -16.66 26.54 13.51
N ALA A 78 -16.42 26.49 14.81
CA ALA A 78 -17.49 26.46 15.80
C ALA A 78 -18.37 27.70 15.55
N GLY A 79 -19.64 27.50 15.23
CA GLY A 79 -20.56 28.61 14.91
C GLY A 79 -21.31 28.51 13.58
N TRP A 80 -20.91 27.63 12.65
CA TRP A 80 -21.58 27.52 11.34
C TRP A 80 -23.01 26.95 11.41
N SER A 81 -23.35 26.20 12.47
CA SER A 81 -24.66 25.58 12.57
C SER A 81 -25.75 26.58 12.98
N ASN A 82 -26.95 26.44 12.38
CA ASN A 82 -28.14 27.21 12.75
C ASN A 82 -28.47 27.10 14.25
N ALA A 83 -28.17 25.95 14.86
CA ALA A 83 -28.32 25.75 16.30
C ALA A 83 -27.39 26.67 17.11
N SER A 84 -26.13 26.84 16.70
CA SER A 84 -25.18 27.76 17.33
C SER A 84 -25.61 29.22 17.15
N ARG A 85 -26.02 29.61 15.94
CA ARG A 85 -26.56 30.96 15.66
C ARG A 85 -27.76 31.31 16.54
N ARG A 86 -28.70 30.37 16.72
CA ARG A 86 -29.89 30.54 17.58
C ARG A 86 -29.56 30.70 19.06
N ARG A 87 -28.49 30.06 19.54
CA ARG A 87 -28.02 30.21 20.94
C ARG A 87 -27.39 31.58 21.16
N HIS A 88 -26.66 32.08 20.16
CA HIS A 88 -26.00 33.38 20.25
C HIS A 88 -26.97 34.57 20.13
N SER A 89 -28.05 34.43 19.35
CA SER A 89 -29.08 35.47 19.20
C SER A 89 -30.07 35.57 20.37
N ARG A 90 -29.91 34.77 21.43
CA ARG A 90 -30.78 34.74 22.62
C ARG A 90 -30.12 35.36 23.86
N LYS A 91 -29.11 36.21 23.66
CA LYS A 91 -28.47 37.02 24.69
C LYS A 91 -28.60 38.49 24.29
#